data_AF-A0A2U3KSE8-F1
#
_entry.id   AF-A0A2U3KSE8-F1
#
_cell.length_a   1.000
_cell.length_b   1.000
_cell.length_c   1.000
_cell.angle_alpha   90.00
_cell.angle_beta   90.00
_cell.angle_gamma   90.00
#
_symmetry.space_group_name_H-M   'P 1'
#
loop_
_entity.id
_entity.type
_entity.pdbx_description
1 polymer ?
#
loop_
_entity_poly.entity_id
_entity_poly.type
_entity_poly.pdbx_seq_one_letter_code
_entity_poly.pdbx_strand_id
1 'polypeptide(L)'
;MSRSRQVYRNGKVHVCAEMCDACIFRPGNLMDLAEGRTESMVQEATRRESCIPCHEPLGGYQAVCRGFFEKYATQPLQIAERLGFVVFQELPGRP
;
A
#
# COMPACT_ATOMS: atom_id res chain seq x y z
N MET A 1 -11.31 1.79 -21.42
CA MET A 1 -9.94 1.70 -20.84
C MET A 1 -9.99 2.30 -19.43
N SER A 2 -9.94 1.45 -18.40
CA SER A 2 -10.17 1.82 -16.99
C SER A 2 -9.02 2.67 -16.44
N ARG A 3 -9.27 3.92 -16.07
CA ARG A 3 -8.24 4.94 -15.82
C ARG A 3 -7.84 5.21 -14.37
N SER A 4 -8.31 4.47 -13.35
CA SER A 4 -8.25 5.03 -11.98
C SER A 4 -7.99 4.07 -10.82
N ARG A 5 -7.30 2.93 -11.02
CA ARG A 5 -6.93 2.01 -9.91
C ARG A 5 -5.47 1.58 -9.98
N GLN A 6 -4.53 2.52 -9.99
CA GLN A 6 -3.10 2.21 -10.00
C GLN A 6 -2.36 2.98 -8.91
N VAL A 7 -1.42 2.28 -8.26
CA VAL A 7 -0.51 2.85 -7.27
C VAL A 7 0.48 3.85 -7.89
N TYR A 8 0.82 3.67 -9.17
CA TYR A 8 1.60 4.64 -9.94
C TYR A 8 0.68 5.42 -10.88
N ARG A 9 0.67 6.75 -10.74
CA ARG A 9 -0.11 7.65 -11.59
C ARG A 9 0.43 9.07 -11.50
N ASN A 10 0.23 9.84 -12.57
CA ASN A 10 0.70 11.23 -12.68
C ASN A 10 2.20 11.38 -12.40
N GLY A 11 3.00 10.39 -12.84
CA GLY A 11 4.45 10.40 -12.63
C GLY A 11 4.91 10.10 -11.20
N LYS A 12 4.00 9.72 -10.29
CA LYS A 12 4.30 9.49 -8.87
C LYS A 12 3.78 8.14 -8.41
N VAL A 13 4.47 7.56 -7.44
CA VAL A 13 3.99 6.43 -6.63
C VAL A 13 3.19 7.01 -5.47
N HIS A 14 1.92 6.64 -5.37
CA HIS A 14 1.03 7.09 -4.30
C HIS A 14 1.05 6.05 -3.19
N VAL A 15 1.39 6.49 -1.99
CA VAL A 15 1.44 5.68 -0.77
C VAL A 15 0.39 6.23 0.19
N CYS A 16 -0.34 5.39 0.90
CA CYS A 16 -1.23 5.88 1.96
C CYS A 16 -0.40 6.69 2.98
N ALA A 17 -0.89 7.86 3.41
CA ALA A 17 -0.20 8.71 4.37
C ALA A 17 -0.02 8.02 5.73
N GLU A 18 -0.97 7.17 6.09
CA GLU A 18 -1.03 6.46 7.36
C GLU A 18 -1.66 5.06 7.22
N MET A 19 -1.51 4.23 8.25
CA MET A 19 -2.16 2.93 8.31
C MET A 19 -3.67 3.11 8.52
N CYS A 20 -4.49 2.59 7.61
CA CYS A 20 -5.95 2.60 7.77
C CYS A 20 -6.42 1.84 9.01
N ASP A 21 -7.67 2.05 9.42
CA ASP A 21 -8.21 1.46 10.64
C ASP A 21 -8.27 -0.07 10.58
N ALA A 22 -8.46 -0.65 9.40
CA ALA A 22 -8.43 -2.10 9.18
C ALA A 22 -7.07 -2.59 8.65
N CYS A 23 -5.97 -1.87 8.86
CA CYS A 23 -4.67 -2.24 8.28
C CYS A 23 -4.22 -3.64 8.73
N ILE A 24 -3.79 -4.48 7.77
CA ILE A 24 -3.30 -5.85 8.00
C ILE A 24 -2.05 -5.94 8.88
N PHE A 25 -1.39 -4.80 9.12
CA PHE A 25 -0.21 -4.68 9.98
C PHE A 25 -0.51 -4.13 11.38
N ARG A 26 -1.77 -3.79 11.67
CA ARG A 26 -2.22 -3.47 13.04
C ARG A 26 -2.44 -4.77 13.83
N PRO A 27 -2.23 -4.77 15.15
CA PRO A 27 -2.59 -5.91 15.99
C PRO A 27 -4.07 -6.27 15.89
N GLY A 28 -4.40 -7.55 16.04
CA GLY A 28 -5.79 -8.02 16.17
C GLY A 28 -6.48 -8.51 14.89
N ASN A 29 -5.75 -8.67 13.76
CA ASN A 29 -6.28 -9.23 12.50
C ASN A 29 -7.57 -8.54 12.03
N LEU A 30 -7.54 -7.22 11.90
CA LEU A 30 -8.74 -6.38 11.68
C LEU A 30 -9.44 -6.60 10.33
N MET A 31 -8.84 -7.35 9.41
CA MET A 31 -9.45 -7.78 8.15
C MET A 31 -9.91 -9.24 8.15
N ASP A 32 -9.83 -9.93 9.29
CA ASP A 32 -10.19 -11.35 9.43
C ASP A 32 -9.47 -12.25 8.39
N LEU A 33 -8.16 -12.03 8.22
CA LEU A 33 -7.35 -12.83 7.31
C LEU A 33 -7.07 -14.20 7.91
N ALA A 34 -7.00 -15.22 7.05
CA ALA A 34 -6.52 -16.54 7.46
C ALA A 34 -5.09 -16.46 8.05
N GLU A 35 -4.78 -17.38 8.96
CA GLU A 35 -3.44 -17.49 9.55
C GLU A 35 -2.35 -17.58 8.46
N GLY A 36 -1.25 -16.85 8.64
CA GLY A 36 -0.13 -16.82 7.69
C GLY A 36 -0.39 -16.01 6.41
N ARG A 37 -1.60 -15.46 6.21
CA ARG A 37 -1.95 -14.75 4.97
C ARG A 37 -1.15 -13.46 4.79
N THR A 38 -0.97 -12.68 5.85
CA THR A 38 -0.20 -11.42 5.79
C THR A 38 1.25 -11.69 5.40
N GLU A 39 1.86 -12.71 6.00
CA GLU A 39 3.22 -13.15 5.71
C GLU A 39 3.35 -13.60 4.26
N SER A 40 2.40 -14.41 3.78
CA SER A 40 2.33 -14.84 2.38
C SER A 40 2.25 -13.66 1.40
N MET A 41 1.41 -12.65 1.71
CA MET A 41 1.29 -11.44 0.88
C MET A 41 2.59 -10.64 0.86
N VAL A 42 3.26 -10.48 2.00
CA VAL A 42 4.57 -9.79 2.10
C VAL A 42 5.63 -10.55 1.29
N GLN A 43 5.72 -11.87 1.44
CA GLN A 43 6.67 -12.69 0.69
C GLN A 43 6.44 -12.62 -0.82
N GLU A 44 5.18 -12.66 -1.26
CA GLU A 44 4.86 -12.52 -2.68
C GLU A 44 5.25 -11.16 -3.23
N ALA A 45 4.90 -10.08 -2.52
CA ALA A 45 5.19 -8.71 -2.95
C ALA A 45 6.69 -8.42 -3.00
N THR A 46 7.43 -8.83 -1.96
CA THR A 46 8.88 -8.64 -1.90
C THR A 46 9.61 -9.46 -2.97
N ARG A 47 9.26 -10.73 -3.16
CA ARG A 47 9.85 -11.59 -4.21
C ARG A 47 9.64 -11.03 -5.62
N ARG A 48 8.53 -10.33 -5.85
CA ARG A 48 8.18 -9.73 -7.16
C ARG A 48 8.68 -8.30 -7.32
N GLU A 49 9.42 -7.76 -6.35
CA GLU A 49 9.80 -6.34 -6.29
C GLU A 49 8.59 -5.41 -6.54
N SER A 50 7.46 -5.78 -5.95
CA SER A 50 6.17 -5.09 -6.11
C SER A 50 5.72 -4.47 -4.78
N CYS A 51 4.42 -4.34 -4.58
CA CYS A 51 3.86 -3.78 -3.36
C CYS A 51 2.50 -4.40 -3.02
N ILE A 52 2.07 -4.22 -1.78
CA ILE A 52 0.68 -4.49 -1.39
C ILE A 52 -0.13 -3.20 -1.58
N PRO A 53 -1.03 -3.11 -2.57
CA PRO A 53 -1.94 -1.98 -2.70
C PRO A 53 -3.06 -2.06 -1.66
N CYS A 54 -3.56 -0.92 -1.18
CA CYS A 54 -4.70 -0.86 -0.27
C CYS A 54 -5.75 0.22 -0.65
N HIS A 55 -6.97 -0.04 -0.16
CA HIS A 55 -8.25 0.72 -0.21
C HIS A 55 -9.04 0.85 -1.53
N GLU A 56 -9.18 -0.27 -2.24
CA GLU A 56 -10.31 -0.50 -3.18
C GLU A 56 -11.72 -0.53 -2.50
N PRO A 57 -11.91 -0.94 -1.22
CA PRO A 57 -13.25 -0.95 -0.61
C PRO A 57 -13.84 0.43 -0.23
N LEU A 58 -13.06 1.52 -0.30
CA LEU A 58 -13.49 2.86 0.14
C LEU A 58 -13.79 3.82 -1.03
N GLY A 59 -13.93 3.31 -2.25
CA GLY A 59 -14.23 4.14 -3.43
C GLY A 59 -13.08 5.06 -3.89
N GLY A 60 -11.88 4.89 -3.34
CA GLY A 60 -10.68 5.67 -3.66
C GLY A 60 -9.77 5.04 -4.72
N TYR A 61 -8.78 5.81 -5.18
CA TYR A 61 -7.68 5.31 -6.02
C TYR A 61 -6.84 4.29 -5.25
N GLN A 62 -6.25 3.29 -5.94
CA GLN A 62 -5.29 2.39 -5.29
C GLN A 62 -4.02 3.16 -4.91
N ALA A 63 -3.55 2.97 -3.68
CA ALA A 63 -2.26 3.46 -3.19
C ALA A 63 -1.49 2.30 -2.53
N VAL A 64 -0.17 2.43 -2.42
CA VAL A 64 0.65 1.46 -1.67
C VAL A 64 0.25 1.51 -0.20
N CYS A 65 0.00 0.34 0.40
CA CYS A 65 -0.29 0.21 1.83
C CYS A 65 0.81 0.88 2.68
N ARG A 66 0.43 1.78 3.59
CA ARG A 66 1.38 2.44 4.50
C ARG A 66 2.22 1.42 5.27
N GLY A 67 1.57 0.42 5.88
CA GLY A 67 2.27 -0.54 6.71
C GLY A 67 3.24 -1.43 5.94
N PHE A 68 2.93 -1.75 4.68
CA PHE A 68 3.86 -2.45 3.81
C PHE A 68 5.04 -1.56 3.46
N PHE A 69 4.78 -0.30 3.07
CA PHE A 69 5.81 0.66 2.70
C PHE A 69 6.81 0.90 3.84
N GLU A 70 6.32 1.09 5.08
CA GLU A 70 7.20 1.33 6.23
C GLU A 70 8.07 0.11 6.61
N LYS A 71 7.50 -1.10 6.55
CA LYS A 71 8.16 -2.31 7.08
C LYS A 71 8.92 -3.10 6.01
N TYR A 72 8.48 -3.04 4.75
CA TYR A 72 8.87 -3.97 3.69
C TYR A 72 9.02 -3.28 2.32
N ALA A 73 9.33 -1.97 2.27
CA ALA A 73 9.57 -1.28 1.00
C ALA A 73 10.60 -2.03 0.13
N THR A 74 10.15 -2.47 -1.04
CA THR A 74 10.97 -3.12 -2.07
C THR A 74 11.94 -2.13 -2.71
N GLN A 75 12.94 -2.61 -3.45
CA GLN A 75 13.96 -1.72 -4.01
C GLN A 75 13.38 -0.62 -4.89
N PRO A 76 12.39 -0.88 -5.78
CA PRO A 76 11.76 0.16 -6.57
C PRO A 76 11.09 1.25 -5.71
N LEU A 77 10.46 0.88 -4.59
CA LEU A 77 9.83 1.83 -3.68
C LEU A 77 10.87 2.71 -2.98
N GLN A 78 11.96 2.12 -2.49
CA GLN A 78 13.06 2.87 -1.86
C GLN A 78 13.73 3.84 -2.84
N ILE A 79 13.92 3.43 -4.10
CA ILE A 79 14.47 4.30 -5.16
C ILE A 79 13.50 5.44 -5.44
N ALA A 80 12.20 5.14 -5.62
CA ALA A 80 11.18 6.16 -5.87
C ALA A 80 11.11 7.18 -4.73
N GLU A 81 11.22 6.74 -3.48
CA GLU A 81 11.26 7.63 -2.31
C GLU A 81 12.49 8.54 -2.33
N ARG A 82 13.70 7.97 -2.48
CA ARG A 82 14.97 8.74 -2.50
C ARG A 82 15.04 9.76 -3.63
N LEU A 83 14.39 9.47 -4.76
CA LEU A 83 14.32 10.36 -5.92
C LEU A 83 13.13 11.34 -5.87
N GLY A 84 12.32 11.34 -4.80
CA GLY A 84 11.19 12.25 -4.64
C GLY A 84 9.99 11.94 -5.55
N PHE A 85 9.85 10.70 -6.02
CA PHE A 85 8.71 10.21 -6.80
C PHE A 85 7.56 9.65 -5.96
N VAL A 86 7.71 9.61 -4.63
CA VAL A 86 6.64 9.20 -3.71
C VAL A 86 5.80 10.42 -3.30
N VAL A 87 4.48 10.25 -3.29
CA VAL A 87 3.54 11.18 -2.65
C VAL A 87 2.67 10.42 -1.66
N PHE A 88 2.46 11.02 -0.50
CA PHE A 88 1.59 10.47 0.54
C PHE A 88 0.17 10.98 0.32
N GLN A 89 -0.78 10.04 0.27
CA GLN A 89 -2.18 10.29 0.01
C GLN A 89 -3.00 10.02 1.26
N GLU A 90 -3.83 10.99 1.64
CA GLU A 90 -4.78 10.85 2.73
C GLU A 90 -5.81 9.76 2.46
N LEU A 91 -6.22 9.07 3.52
CA LEU A 91 -7.20 8.02 3.44
C LEU A 91 -8.61 8.61 3.21
N PRO A 92 -9.40 8.06 2.27
CA PRO A 92 -10.77 8.53 2.06
C PRO A 92 -11.60 8.34 3.34
N GLY A 93 -12.22 9.41 3.81
CA GLY A 93 -13.09 9.39 5.00
C GLY A 93 -12.40 9.68 6.34
N ARG A 94 -11.11 10.01 6.34
CA ARG A 94 -10.42 10.59 7.50
C ARG A 94 -10.08 12.07 7.21
N PRO A 95 -10.37 13.02 8.12
CA PRO A 95 -9.98 14.42 7.96
C PRO A 95 -8.46 14.61 8.00
#